data_AF-A0A380FLB8-F1
#
_entry.id   AF-A0A380FLB8-F1
#
_cell.length_a   1.000
_cell.length_b   1.000
_cell.length_c   1.000
_cell.angle_alpha   90.00
_cell.angle_beta   90.00
_cell.angle_gamma   90.00
#
_symmetry.space_group_name_H-M   'P 1'
#
loop_
_entity.id
_entity.type
_entity.pdbx_description
1 polymer ?
#
loop_
_entity_poly.entity_id
_entity_poly.type
_entity_poly.pdbx_seq_one_letter_code
_entity_poly.pdbx_strand_id
1 'polypeptide(L)' 'MLATGASAIEAINSLKKRGAKHIRFMCLIAAPEGVEKLQEAHEDVDIFIAALDEKLDDHAYITPGLGDAGDRLFGTK' A
#
# COMPACT_ATOMS: atom_id res chain seq x y z
N MET A 1 -1.04 0.32 5.23
CA MET A 1 -0.15 1.37 4.68
C MET A 1 0.20 0.99 3.26
N LEU A 2 0.28 1.94 2.33
CA LEU A 2 0.76 1.71 0.97
C LEU A 2 2.04 2.52 0.75
N ALA A 3 3.18 1.97 1.18
CA ALA A 3 4.49 2.63 1.12
C ALA A 3 5.15 2.42 -0.25
N THR A 4 5.99 1.41 -0.42
CA THR A 4 6.63 1.11 -1.72
C THR A 4 5.72 0.40 -2.73
N GLY A 5 4.51 0.02 -2.33
CA GLY A 5 3.57 -0.78 -3.15
C GLY A 5 3.85 -2.28 -3.19
N ALA A 6 5.07 -2.75 -2.87
CA ALA A 6 5.49 -4.13 -3.07
C ALA A 6 4.55 -5.18 -2.42
N SER A 7 4.19 -5.00 -1.16
CA SER A 7 3.31 -5.94 -0.45
C SER A 7 1.90 -5.99 -1.05
N ALA A 8 1.37 -4.85 -1.48
CA ALA A 8 0.05 -4.77 -2.10
C ALA A 8 0.03 -5.45 -3.47
N ILE A 9 1.05 -5.18 -4.29
CA ILE A 9 1.23 -5.79 -5.61
C ILE A 9 1.32 -7.32 -5.47
N GLU A 10 2.15 -7.83 -4.57
CA GLU A 10 2.27 -9.29 -4.42
C GLU A 10 0.98 -9.92 -3.89
N ALA A 11 0.27 -9.27 -2.96
CA ALA A 11 -1.03 -9.73 -2.49
C ALA A 11 -2.05 -9.82 -3.65
N ILE A 12 -2.11 -8.81 -4.51
CA ILE A 12 -3.03 -8.76 -5.66
C ILE A 12 -2.63 -9.80 -6.72
N ASN A 13 -1.35 -9.94 -7.05
CA ASN A 13 -0.83 -11.03 -7.89
C ASN A 13 -1.30 -12.39 -7.35
N SER A 14 -1.20 -12.59 -6.04
CA SER A 14 -1.66 -13.81 -5.37
C SER A 14 -3.16 -14.04 -5.59
N LEU A 15 -3.99 -13.02 -5.45
CA LEU A 15 -5.44 -13.13 -5.66
C LEU A 15 -5.78 -13.42 -7.13
N LYS A 16 -5.16 -12.70 -8.08
CA LYS A 16 -5.39 -12.91 -9.52
C LYS A 16 -4.97 -14.29 -9.98
N LYS A 17 -3.85 -14.83 -9.47
CA LYS A 17 -3.41 -16.23 -9.72
C LYS A 17 -4.47 -17.26 -9.30
N ARG A 18 -5.35 -16.91 -8.35
CA ARG A 18 -6.45 -17.77 -7.86
C ARG A 18 -7.80 -17.47 -8.55
N GLY A 19 -7.79 -16.64 -9.60
CA GLY A 19 -8.98 -16.33 -10.40
C GLY A 19 -9.82 -15.15 -9.90
N ALA A 20 -9.33 -14.36 -8.95
CA ALA A 20 -10.01 -13.12 -8.56
C ALA A 20 -9.98 -12.10 -9.70
N LYS A 21 -11.15 -11.51 -10.03
CA LYS A 21 -11.33 -10.58 -11.16
C LYS A 21 -11.75 -9.16 -10.75
N HIS A 22 -12.29 -9.01 -9.55
CA HIS A 22 -12.78 -7.73 -9.04
C HIS A 22 -12.12 -7.46 -7.70
N ILE A 23 -11.09 -6.62 -7.72
CA ILE A 23 -10.26 -6.33 -6.56
C ILE A 23 -10.30 -4.83 -6.35
N ARG A 24 -10.45 -4.42 -5.08
CA ARG A 24 -10.28 -3.05 -4.63
C ARG A 24 -9.25 -3.06 -3.53
N PHE A 25 -8.28 -2.17 -3.60
CA PHE A 25 -7.30 -1.97 -2.55
C PHE A 25 -7.75 -0.83 -1.64
N MET A 26 -7.63 -1.02 -0.33
CA MET A 26 -7.96 0.01 0.64
C MET A 26 -6.89 0.10 1.72
N CYS A 27 -6.46 1.31 2.07
CA CYS A 27 -5.56 1.54 3.19
C CYS A 27 -5.83 2.87 3.89
N LEU A 28 -5.20 3.08 5.06
CA LEU A 28 -5.29 4.36 5.76
C LEU A 28 -4.45 5.44 5.06
N ILE A 29 -3.14 5.24 4.98
CA ILE A 29 -2.19 6.22 4.41
C ILE A 29 -1.38 5.55 3.30
N ALA A 30 -1.23 6.27 2.20
CA ALA A 30 -0.39 5.91 1.06
C ALA A 30 0.66 7.00 0.78
N ALA A 31 1.78 6.60 0.17
CA ALA A 31 2.73 7.50 -0.48
C ALA A 31 2.51 7.52 -2.01
N PRO A 32 2.80 8.63 -2.71
CA PRO A 32 2.62 8.76 -4.14
C PRO A 32 3.35 7.65 -4.93
N GLU A 33 4.57 7.31 -4.52
CA GLU A 33 5.40 6.27 -5.13
C GLU A 33 4.75 4.87 -5.03
N GLY A 34 4.02 4.62 -3.94
CA GLY A 34 3.29 3.37 -3.74
C GLY A 34 2.02 3.28 -4.55
N VAL A 35 1.31 4.41 -4.71
CA VAL A 35 0.11 4.52 -5.55
C VAL A 35 0.49 4.32 -7.01
N GLU A 36 1.50 5.03 -7.51
CA GLU A 36 1.98 4.93 -8.89
C GLU A 36 2.37 3.49 -9.23
N LYS A 37 3.23 2.87 -8.42
CA LYS A 37 3.65 1.47 -8.64
C LYS A 37 2.50 0.48 -8.62
N LEU A 38 1.51 0.69 -7.74
CA LEU A 38 0.36 -0.20 -7.66
C LEU A 38 -0.55 -0.02 -8.89
N GLN A 39 -0.77 1.21 -9.34
CA GLN A 39 -1.54 1.50 -10.56
C GLN A 39 -0.85 0.97 -11.82
N GLU A 40 0.49 1.11 -11.93
CA GLU A 40 1.27 0.55 -13.04
C GLU A 40 1.19 -0.99 -13.08
N ALA A 41 1.29 -1.65 -11.93
CA ALA A 41 1.21 -3.10 -11.87
C ALA A 41 -0.21 -3.64 -12.09
N HIS A 42 -1.22 -2.89 -11.64
CA HIS A 42 -2.62 -3.32 -11.56
C HIS A 42 -3.59 -2.16 -11.89
N GLU A 43 -3.59 -1.72 -13.15
CA GLU A 43 -4.44 -0.62 -13.65
C GLU A 43 -5.96 -0.88 -13.46
N ASP A 44 -6.34 -2.15 -13.28
CA ASP A 44 -7.70 -2.63 -13.08
C ASP A 44 -8.16 -2.63 -11.61
N VAL A 45 -7.34 -2.11 -10.68
CA VAL A 45 -7.63 -2.10 -9.24
C VAL A 45 -7.87 -0.69 -8.74
N ASP A 46 -9.10 -0.44 -8.27
CA ASP A 46 -9.43 0.81 -7.58
C ASP A 46 -8.67 0.91 -6.24
N ILE A 47 -8.12 2.09 -5.95
CA ILE A 47 -7.37 2.38 -4.72
C ILE A 47 -8.16 3.40 -3.89
N PHE A 48 -8.57 3.00 -2.68
CA PHE A 48 -9.25 3.86 -1.72
C PHE A 48 -8.33 4.14 -0.53
N ILE A 49 -8.02 5.41 -0.30
CA ILE A 49 -7.11 5.85 0.77
C ILE A 49 -7.78 6.91 1.63
N ALA A 50 -7.48 6.94 2.93
CA ALA A 50 -7.94 8.01 3.81
C ALA A 50 -7.04 9.26 3.71
N ALA A 51 -5.75 9.07 3.44
CA ALA A 51 -4.78 10.14 3.20
C ALA A 51 -3.72 9.73 2.17
N LEU A 52 -3.32 10.72 1.36
CA LEU A 52 -2.12 10.67 0.52
C LEU A 52 -1.08 11.59 1.15
N ASP A 53 -0.01 10.99 1.68
CA ASP A 53 1.08 11.72 2.31
C ASP A 53 2.15 12.09 1.27
N GLU A 54 3.24 12.76 1.70
CA GLU A 54 4.11 13.49 0.77
C GLU A 54 5.03 12.58 -0.04
N LYS A 55 5.68 11.62 0.62
CA LYS A 55 6.76 10.81 0.05
C LYS A 55 7.16 9.66 0.97
N LEU A 56 8.10 8.85 0.49
CA LEU A 56 8.89 7.96 1.33
C LEU A 56 10.18 8.64 1.84
N ASP A 57 10.64 8.23 3.02
CA ASP A 57 11.99 8.53 3.50
C ASP A 57 13.03 7.50 3.04
N ASP A 58 14.29 7.66 3.45
CA ASP A 58 15.40 6.77 3.06
C ASP A 58 15.25 5.33 3.60
N HIS A 59 14.36 5.11 4.57
CA HIS A 59 14.03 3.79 5.13
C HIS A 59 12.71 3.25 4.57
N ALA A 60 12.14 3.91 3.55
CA ALA A 60 10.88 3.58 2.91
C ALA A 60 9.65 3.70 3.83
N TYR A 61 9.72 4.51 4.90
CA TYR A 61 8.55 4.92 5.66
C TYR A 61 7.84 6.09 4.99
N ILE A 62 6.51 6.09 5.06
CA ILE A 62 5.69 7.19 4.57
C ILE A 62 5.90 8.41 5.48
N THR A 63 6.07 9.59 4.89
CA THR A 63 6.26 10.86 5.60
C THR A 63 5.13 11.85 5.28
N PRO A 64 4.44 12.43 6.28
CA PRO A 64 4.66 12.26 7.73
C PRO A 64 4.27 10.87 8.27
N GLY A 65 3.33 10.17 7.65
CA GLY A 65 2.93 8.80 7.96
C GLY A 65 2.51 8.58 9.42
N LEU A 66 2.70 7.34 9.88
CA LEU A 66 2.36 6.94 11.25
C LEU A 66 3.40 6.03 11.92
N GLY A 67 4.59 5.90 11.32
CA GLY A 67 5.63 4.95 11.74
C GLY A 67 5.26 3.50 11.39
N ASP A 68 5.74 2.54 12.19
CA ASP A 68 5.38 1.14 12.01
C ASP A 68 3.95 0.86 12.48
N ALA A 69 3.07 0.53 11.53
CA ALA A 69 1.67 0.27 11.81
C ALA A 69 1.46 -1.01 12.64
N GLY A 70 2.29 -2.03 12.45
CA GLY A 70 2.20 -3.30 13.14
C GLY A 70 2.58 -3.15 14.61
N ASP A 71 3.75 -2.57 14.88
CA ASP A 71 4.21 -2.34 16.25
C ASP A 71 3.26 -1.45 17.04
N ARG A 72 2.69 -0.42 16.40
CA ARG A 72 1.70 0.44 17.04
C ARG A 72 0.38 -0.26 17.33
N LEU A 73 -0.01 -1.22 16.50
CA LEU A 73 -1.26 -1.98 16.68
C LEU A 73 -1.11 -3.07 17.75
N PHE A 74 0.05 -3.74 17.80
CA PHE A 74 0.26 -4.91 18.63
C PHE A 74 1.13 -4.66 19.88
N GLY A 75 1.76 -3.49 19.98
CA GLY A 75 2.62 -3.13 21.11
C GLY A 75 3.98 -3.87 21.11
N THR A 76 4.54 -4.12 19.92
CA THR A 76 5.78 -4.90 19.72
C THR A 76 7.00 -4.02 19.36
N LYS A 77 8.18 -4.66 19.24
CA LYS A 77 9.45 -4.13 18.70
C LYS A 77 10.27 -5.23 18.05
#